data_AF-A0A5B7KBU2-F1
#
_entry.id   AF-A0A5B7KBU2-F1
#
_cell.length_a   1.000
_cell.length_b   1.000
_cell.length_c   1.000
_cell.angle_alpha   90.00
_cell.angle_beta   90.00
_cell.angle_gamma   90.00
#
_symmetry.space_group_name_H-M   'P 1'
#
loop_
_entity.id
_entity.type
_entity.pdbx_description
1 polymer ?
#
loop_
_entity_poly.entity_id
_entity_poly.type
_entity_poly.pdbx_seq_one_letter_code
_entity_poly.pdbx_strand_id
1 'polypeptide(L)'
;MRAATRDDRIREYYYGLHTKYHPHSFEVKMSHFQIYKIGAPALPDSCMPADMKVDDHMTKLVPVEPGVKLKHHILAVSLANEPEELLTANVAGFICV
;
A
#
# COMPACT_ATOMS: atom_id res chain seq x y z
N MET A 1 8.56 19.01 11.34
CA MET A 1 9.16 17.97 12.22
C MET A 1 8.64 16.56 11.90
N ARG A 2 7.32 16.27 11.98
CA ARG A 2 6.77 14.91 11.72
C ARG A 2 7.14 14.28 10.37
N ALA A 3 7.10 15.07 9.28
CA ALA A 3 7.43 14.57 7.94
C ALA A 3 8.90 14.13 7.83
N ALA A 4 9.84 14.98 8.29
CA ALA A 4 11.26 14.67 8.27
C ALA A 4 11.58 13.40 9.07
N THR A 5 11.02 13.26 10.28
CA THR A 5 11.20 12.05 11.09
C THR A 5 10.67 10.79 10.40
N ARG A 6 9.56 10.89 9.66
CA ARG A 6 9.05 9.76 8.87
C ARG A 6 10.03 9.38 7.76
N ASP A 7 10.58 10.37 7.06
CA ASP A 7 11.55 10.13 6.00
C ASP A 7 12.84 9.50 6.54
N ASP A 8 13.30 9.92 7.72
CA ASP A 8 14.44 9.31 8.42
C ASP A 8 14.17 7.84 8.78
N ARG A 9 12.97 7.51 9.28
CA ARG A 9 12.59 6.13 9.58
C ARG A 9 12.49 5.25 8.33
N ILE A 10 12.03 5.81 7.21
CA ILE A 10 12.00 5.09 5.94
C ILE A 10 13.44 4.79 5.50
N ARG A 11 14.36 5.76 5.58
CA ARG A 11 15.78 5.55 5.24
C ARG A 11 16.42 4.50 6.14
N GLU A 12 16.16 4.56 7.44
CA GLU A 12 16.65 3.60 8.42
C GLU A 12 16.18 2.17 8.11
N TYR A 13 14.94 1.97 7.66
CA TYR A 13 14.44 0.65 7.28
C TYR A 13 15.27 0.01 6.16
N TYR A 14 15.64 0.78 5.13
CA TYR A 14 16.35 0.27 3.96
C TYR A 14 17.88 0.22 4.13
N TYR A 15 18.46 1.20 4.83
CA TYR A 15 19.92 1.39 4.91
C TYR A 15 20.50 1.15 6.31
N GLY A 16 19.64 0.90 7.30
CA GLY A 16 20.02 0.70 8.70
C GLY A 16 20.43 2.00 9.40
N LEU A 17 20.59 1.92 10.73
CA LEU A 17 21.03 3.05 11.58
C LEU A 17 22.49 2.93 11.98
N HIS A 18 22.80 1.92 12.79
CA HIS A 18 24.16 1.62 13.27
C HIS A 18 24.85 0.58 12.39
N THR A 19 24.14 -0.50 12.08
CA THR A 19 24.55 -1.49 11.09
C THR A 19 24.05 -1.03 9.73
N LYS A 20 24.95 -0.97 8.74
CA LYS A 20 24.60 -0.58 7.38
C LYS A 20 23.97 -1.74 6.64
N TYR A 21 22.87 -1.48 5.96
CA TYR A 21 22.23 -2.41 5.04
C TYR A 21 22.49 -1.98 3.59
N HIS A 22 22.43 -2.96 2.68
CA HIS A 22 22.65 -2.76 1.26
C HIS A 22 21.39 -3.20 0.50
N PRO A 23 20.38 -2.33 0.37
CA PRO A 23 19.13 -2.67 -0.29
C PRO A 23 19.36 -2.90 -1.79
N HIS A 24 18.66 -3.86 -2.36
CA HIS A 24 18.77 -4.19 -3.77
C HIS A 24 17.75 -3.40 -4.60
N SER A 25 18.22 -2.78 -5.69
CA SER A 25 17.37 -2.07 -6.65
C SER A 25 17.43 -2.78 -7.99
N PHE A 26 16.29 -3.16 -8.54
CA PHE A 26 16.20 -3.90 -9.78
C PHE A 26 14.85 -3.67 -10.46
N GLU A 27 14.81 -3.93 -11.76
CA GLU A 27 13.59 -3.79 -12.56
C GLU A 27 12.74 -5.06 -12.48
N VAL A 28 11.43 -4.87 -12.39
CA VAL A 28 10.44 -5.95 -12.39
C VAL A 28 9.30 -5.61 -13.33
N LYS A 29 8.80 -6.61 -14.05
CA LYS A 29 7.64 -6.44 -14.93
C LYS A 29 6.40 -6.13 -14.10
N MET A 30 5.69 -5.08 -14.48
CA MET A 30 4.44 -4.68 -13.81
C MET A 30 3.39 -5.79 -13.79
N SER A 31 3.39 -6.68 -14.78
CA SER A 31 2.50 -7.85 -14.85
C SER A 31 2.72 -8.88 -13.75
N HIS A 32 3.82 -8.80 -13.00
CA HIS A 32 4.08 -9.70 -11.88
C HIS A 32 3.45 -9.21 -10.56
N PHE A 33 2.89 -8.00 -10.54
CA PHE A 33 2.29 -7.43 -9.34
C PHE A 33 0.78 -7.31 -9.46
N GLN A 34 0.11 -7.68 -8.37
CA GLN A 34 -1.27 -7.30 -8.12
C GLN A 34 -1.24 -6.31 -6.96
N ILE A 35 -1.63 -5.07 -7.22
CA ILE A 35 -1.52 -3.98 -6.25
C ILE A 35 -2.94 -3.59 -5.83
N TYR A 36 -3.14 -3.51 -4.53
CA TYR A 36 -4.42 -3.16 -3.94
C TYR A 36 -4.26 -1.96 -3.01
N LYS A 37 -5.29 -1.11 -3.00
CA LYS A 37 -5.49 -0.09 -1.99
C LYS A 37 -6.60 -0.56 -1.06
N ILE A 38 -6.31 -0.59 0.23
CA ILE A 38 -7.31 -0.81 1.27
C ILE A 38 -8.03 0.52 1.52
N GLY A 39 -9.35 0.46 1.52
CA GLY A 39 -10.23 1.60 1.68
C GLY A 39 -10.60 2.25 0.34
N ALA A 40 -11.85 2.69 0.26
CA ALA A 40 -12.39 3.53 -0.79
C ALA A 40 -12.76 4.91 -0.23
N PRO A 41 -12.77 5.97 -1.06
CA PRO A 41 -13.28 7.26 -0.62
C PRO A 41 -14.74 7.14 -0.17
N ALA A 42 -15.09 7.83 0.93
CA ALA A 42 -16.45 7.92 1.40
C ALA A 42 -17.32 8.57 0.31
N LEU A 43 -18.42 7.90 -0.07
CA LEU A 43 -19.43 8.49 -0.94
C LEU A 43 -20.30 9.45 -0.11
N PRO A 44 -20.56 10.68 -0.59
CA PRO A 44 -21.47 11.59 0.10
C PRO A 44 -22.91 11.07 0.04
N ASP A 45 -23.69 11.37 1.08
CA ASP A 45 -25.09 10.93 1.23
C ASP A 45 -25.98 11.35 0.05
N SER A 46 -25.66 12.47 -0.60
CA SER A 46 -26.38 12.96 -1.79
C SER A 46 -26.28 12.04 -3.01
N CYS A 47 -25.35 11.10 -3.03
CA CYS A 47 -25.18 10.12 -4.09
C CYS A 47 -25.79 8.74 -3.76
N MET A 48 -26.47 8.59 -2.61
CA MET A 48 -27.07 7.32 -2.19
C MET A 48 -28.52 7.18 -2.67
N PRO A 49 -28.90 6.02 -3.26
CA PRO A 49 -30.30 5.66 -3.46
C PRO A 49 -31.02 5.56 -2.11
N ALA A 50 -32.32 5.89 -2.08
CA ALA A 50 -33.11 6.04 -0.86
C ALA A 50 -33.07 4.84 0.12
N ASP A 51 -32.78 3.62 -0.38
CA ASP A 51 -32.85 2.38 0.40
C ASP A 51 -31.49 1.70 0.66
N MET A 52 -30.37 2.35 0.32
CA MET A 52 -29.04 1.74 0.46
C MET A 52 -28.31 2.30 1.69
N LYS A 53 -27.96 1.42 2.65
CA LYS A 53 -27.09 1.78 3.78
C LYS A 53 -25.63 1.80 3.33
N VAL A 54 -24.82 2.65 3.98
CA VAL A 54 -23.38 2.78 3.75
C VAL A 54 -22.71 1.41 3.86
N ASP A 55 -22.19 0.94 2.72
CA ASP A 55 -21.30 -0.21 2.65
C ASP A 55 -19.97 0.17 3.32
N ASP A 56 -19.32 -0.76 4.02
CA ASP A 56 -18.07 -0.47 4.76
C ASP A 56 -16.91 -0.18 3.80
N HIS A 57 -16.79 1.09 3.43
CA HIS A 57 -15.78 1.56 2.49
C HIS A 57 -14.36 1.55 3.09
N MET A 58 -14.20 1.43 4.41
CA MET A 58 -12.89 1.54 5.06
C MET A 58 -12.04 0.28 4.87
N THR A 59 -12.68 -0.87 4.73
CA THR A 59 -12.03 -2.18 4.55
C THR A 59 -12.09 -2.69 3.11
N LYS A 60 -12.76 -1.96 2.20
CA LYS A 60 -12.88 -2.36 0.79
C LYS A 60 -11.52 -2.45 0.10
N LEU A 61 -11.28 -3.56 -0.59
CA LEU A 61 -10.11 -3.73 -1.45
C LEU A 61 -10.38 -3.14 -2.84
N VAL A 62 -9.50 -2.24 -3.30
CA VAL A 62 -9.58 -1.62 -4.62
C VAL A 62 -8.33 -1.97 -5.41
N PRO A 63 -8.42 -2.68 -6.55
CA PRO A 63 -7.27 -2.95 -7.40
C PRO A 63 -6.71 -1.64 -7.97
N VAL A 64 -5.39 -1.53 -8.03
CA VAL A 64 -4.66 -0.37 -8.54
C VAL A 64 -3.86 -0.80 -9.75
N GLU A 65 -4.11 -0.15 -10.88
CA GLU A 65 -3.31 -0.38 -12.08
C GLU A 65 -1.87 0.12 -11.86
N PRO A 66 -0.85 -0.73 -12.12
CA PRO A 66 0.53 -0.30 -12.06
C PRO A 66 0.82 0.84 -13.04
N GLY A 67 1.53 1.88 -12.59
CA GLY A 67 1.87 3.00 -13.46
C GLY A 67 2.59 4.13 -12.73
N VAL A 68 2.72 5.28 -13.42
CA VAL A 68 3.48 6.46 -12.95
C VAL A 68 2.97 6.99 -11.61
N LYS A 69 1.70 6.76 -11.29
CA LYS A 69 1.10 7.17 -10.00
C LYS A 69 1.74 6.50 -8.79
N LEU A 70 2.40 5.36 -8.97
CA LEU A 70 3.08 4.63 -7.89
C LEU A 70 4.48 5.17 -7.59
N LYS A 71 5.02 6.05 -8.43
CA LYS A 71 6.36 6.61 -8.24
C LYS A 71 6.48 7.23 -6.84
N HIS A 72 7.58 6.92 -6.16
CA HIS A 72 7.90 7.36 -4.81
C HIS A 72 6.93 6.88 -3.71
N HIS A 73 6.07 5.90 -4.00
CA HIS A 73 5.24 5.26 -2.99
C HIS A 73 5.99 4.12 -2.32
N ILE A 74 5.71 3.94 -1.02
CA ILE A 74 6.09 2.76 -0.27
C ILE A 74 4.92 1.77 -0.35
N LEU A 75 5.20 0.55 -0.81
CA LEU A 75 4.22 -0.54 -0.90
C LEU A 75 4.56 -1.62 0.11
N ALA A 76 3.54 -2.15 0.78
CA ALA A 76 3.66 -3.33 1.61
C ALA A 76 3.61 -4.60 0.74
N VAL A 77 4.51 -5.54 0.99
CA VAL A 77 4.50 -6.86 0.36
C VAL A 77 3.79 -7.82 1.29
N SER A 78 2.54 -8.15 0.96
CA SER A 78 1.73 -9.08 1.75
C SER A 78 2.18 -10.53 1.58
N LEU A 79 1.96 -11.35 2.60
CA LEU A 79 2.09 -12.82 2.56
C LEU A 79 0.76 -13.51 2.22
N ALA A 80 -0.28 -12.74 1.89
CA ALA A 80 -1.54 -13.26 1.37
C ALA A 80 -1.30 -14.06 0.07
N ASN A 81 -1.97 -15.20 -0.06
CA ASN A 81 -1.98 -15.94 -1.33
C ASN A 81 -3.13 -15.47 -2.23
N GLU A 82 -4.24 -15.07 -1.61
CA GLU A 82 -5.45 -14.61 -2.29
C GLU A 82 -5.81 -13.17 -1.87
N PRO A 83 -6.48 -12.38 -2.74
CA PRO A 83 -6.82 -10.98 -2.44
C PRO A 83 -7.65 -10.80 -1.17
N GLU A 84 -8.56 -11.73 -0.86
CA GLU A 84 -9.46 -11.66 0.30
C GLU A 84 -8.70 -11.71 1.64
N GLU A 85 -7.48 -12.28 1.64
CA GLU A 85 -6.63 -12.39 2.82
C GLU A 85 -5.85 -11.11 3.10
N LEU A 86 -5.82 -10.13 2.17
CA LEU A 86 -4.97 -8.93 2.29
C LEU A 86 -5.23 -8.09 3.53
N LEU A 87 -6.44 -8.15 4.10
CA LEU A 87 -6.80 -7.40 5.30
C LEU A 87 -6.21 -8.00 6.59
N THR A 88 -5.91 -9.30 6.58
CA THR A 88 -5.52 -10.05 7.80
C THR A 88 -4.13 -10.66 7.68
N ALA A 89 -3.61 -10.84 6.47
CA ALA A 89 -2.30 -11.41 6.22
C ALA A 89 -1.18 -10.48 6.72
N ASN A 90 -0.10 -11.10 7.18
CA ASN A 90 1.10 -10.40 7.59
C ASN A 90 1.83 -9.80 6.37
N VAL A 91 2.60 -8.74 6.64
CA VAL A 91 3.48 -8.10 5.66
C VAL A 91 4.89 -8.67 5.80
N ALA A 92 5.46 -9.15 4.70
CA ALA A 92 6.84 -9.64 4.63
C ALA A 92 7.85 -8.49 4.73
N GLY A 93 7.49 -7.33 4.18
CA GLY A 93 8.32 -6.14 4.17
C GLY A 93 7.75 -5.03 3.31
N PHE A 94 8.56 -4.03 3.04
CA PHE A 94 8.19 -2.86 2.25
C PHE A 94 9.16 -2.64 1.10
N ILE A 95 8.64 -2.15 -0.02
CA ILE A 95 9.41 -1.73 -1.19
C ILE A 95 9.11 -0.27 -1.53
N CYS A 96 10.08 0.41 -2.14
CA CYS A 96 9.92 1.75 -2.69
C CYS A 96 9.90 1.66 -4.22
N VAL A 97 8.94 2.33 -4.85
CA VAL A 97 8.75 2.35 -6.32
C VAL A 97 9.34 3.60 -6.96
#